data_AF-A0A1W7ADI2-F1
#
_entry.id   AF-A0A1W7ADI2-F1
#
_cell.length_a   1.000
_cell.length_b   1.000
_cell.length_c   1.000
_cell.angle_alpha   90.00
_cell.angle_beta   90.00
_cell.angle_gamma   90.00
#
_symmetry.space_group_name_H-M   'P 1'
#
loop_
_entity.id
_entity.type
_entity.pdbx_description
1 polymer ?
#
loop_
_entity_poly.entity_id
_entity_poly.type
_entity_poly.pdbx_seq_one_letter_code
_entity_poly.pdbx_strand_id
1 'polypeptide(L)'
;MVKSSTITLRVDKELKEDADKVLKSLGITISTAFDMYLQQIVLTNSIPFELKLPEDKVSKNEIHSLISEALEEYEFTQKTTSLEEVKRKYDNGTNDV
;
A
#
# COMPACT_ATOMS: atom_id res chain seq x y z
N MET A 1 -20.53 -10.35 -34.57
CA MET A 1 -19.08 -10.60 -34.52
C MET A 1 -18.51 -9.75 -33.39
N VAL A 2 -17.91 -10.36 -32.36
CA VAL A 2 -17.15 -9.60 -31.37
C VAL A 2 -15.90 -9.07 -32.08
N LYS A 3 -15.71 -7.75 -32.13
CA LYS A 3 -14.48 -7.17 -32.69
C LYS A 3 -13.37 -7.41 -31.66
N SER A 4 -12.47 -8.34 -31.95
CA SER A 4 -11.27 -8.57 -31.15
C SER A 4 -10.16 -7.61 -31.56
N SER A 5 -9.54 -6.94 -30.60
CA SER A 5 -8.33 -6.14 -30.78
C SER A 5 -7.19 -6.74 -29.97
N THR A 6 -5.99 -6.76 -30.54
CA THR A 6 -4.79 -7.28 -29.86
C THR A 6 -4.08 -6.17 -29.09
N ILE A 7 -3.72 -6.44 -27.84
CA ILE A 7 -2.87 -5.57 -27.00
C ILE A 7 -1.52 -6.27 -26.80
N THR A 8 -0.43 -5.56 -27.10
CA THR A 8 0.94 -6.04 -26.87
C THR A 8 1.58 -5.23 -25.74
N LEU A 9 1.94 -5.89 -24.64
CA LEU A 9 2.55 -5.27 -23.48
C LEU A 9 3.97 -5.82 -23.26
N ARG A 10 4.92 -4.94 -22.93
CA ARG A 10 6.24 -5.35 -22.42
C ARG A 10 6.19 -5.32 -20.90
N VAL A 11 6.58 -6.43 -20.29
CA VAL A 11 6.65 -6.59 -18.83
C VAL A 11 8.00 -7.21 -18.50
N ASP A 12 8.47 -6.95 -17.28
CA ASP A 12 9.61 -7.67 -16.74
C ASP A 12 9.34 -9.18 -16.68
N LYS A 13 10.38 -9.98 -16.91
CA LYS A 13 10.26 -11.44 -16.99
C LYS A 13 9.91 -12.05 -15.63
N GLU A 14 10.56 -11.61 -14.56
CA GLU A 14 10.34 -12.11 -13.21
C GLU A 14 8.92 -11.74 -12.75
N LEU A 15 8.52 -10.48 -12.96
CA LEU A 15 7.16 -10.02 -12.68
C LEU A 15 6.10 -10.87 -13.39
N LYS A 16 6.33 -11.19 -14.68
CA LYS A 16 5.40 -12.03 -15.45
C LYS A 16 5.30 -13.44 -14.86
N GLU A 17 6.43 -14.05 -14.52
CA GLU A 17 6.47 -15.41 -13.98
C GLU A 17 5.78 -15.48 -12.60
N ASP A 18 5.97 -14.48 -11.75
CA ASP A 18 5.32 -14.43 -10.44
C ASP A 18 3.82 -14.18 -10.54
N ALA A 19 3.40 -13.25 -11.39
CA ALA A 19 1.98 -13.03 -11.67
C ALA A 19 1.30 -14.30 -12.22
N ASP A 20 1.96 -15.03 -13.14
CA ASP A 20 1.44 -16.27 -13.70
C ASP A 20 1.24 -17.35 -12.62
N LYS A 21 2.17 -17.50 -11.68
CA LYS A 21 2.03 -18.45 -10.55
C LYS A 21 0.80 -18.14 -9.69
N VAL A 22 0.61 -16.86 -9.33
CA VAL A 22 -0.52 -16.41 -8.51
C VAL A 22 -1.85 -16.59 -9.25
N LEU A 23 -1.91 -16.20 -10.52
CA LEU A 23 -3.16 -16.31 -11.30
C LEU A 23 -3.55 -17.77 -11.57
N LYS A 24 -2.55 -18.65 -11.79
CA LYS A 24 -2.80 -20.09 -11.93
C LYS A 24 -3.35 -20.73 -10.66
N SER A 25 -2.91 -20.31 -9.48
CA SER A 25 -3.49 -20.83 -8.22
C SER A 25 -4.95 -20.39 -8.05
N LEU A 26 -5.34 -19.27 -8.67
CA LEU A 26 -6.73 -18.81 -8.77
C LEU A 26 -7.51 -19.42 -9.95
N GLY A 27 -6.86 -20.27 -10.77
CA GLY A 27 -7.49 -20.94 -11.91
C GLY A 27 -7.71 -20.06 -13.14
N ILE A 28 -7.03 -18.91 -13.25
CA ILE A 28 -7.16 -17.98 -14.37
C ILE A 28 -5.83 -17.68 -15.06
N THR A 29 -5.89 -17.25 -16.32
CA THR A 29 -4.71 -16.86 -17.09
C THR A 29 -4.43 -15.36 -16.96
N ILE A 30 -3.20 -14.94 -17.29
CA ILE A 30 -2.84 -13.52 -17.40
C ILE A 30 -3.81 -12.76 -18.31
N SER A 31 -4.16 -13.31 -19.48
CA SER A 31 -5.11 -12.67 -20.39
C SER A 31 -6.48 -12.45 -19.76
N THR A 32 -6.99 -13.45 -19.03
CA THR A 32 -8.27 -13.34 -18.33
C THR A 32 -8.21 -12.25 -17.26
N ALA A 33 -7.12 -12.18 -16.49
CA ALA A 33 -6.92 -11.14 -15.49
C ALA A 33 -6.85 -9.73 -16.11
N PHE A 34 -6.17 -9.57 -17.25
CA PHE A 34 -6.14 -8.30 -17.99
C PHE A 34 -7.53 -7.92 -18.54
N ASP A 35 -8.30 -8.88 -19.05
CA ASP A 35 -9.67 -8.62 -19.49
C ASP A 35 -10.55 -8.15 -18.32
N MET A 36 -10.43 -8.79 -17.15
CA MET A 36 -11.11 -8.38 -15.92
C MET A 36 -10.69 -6.97 -15.46
N TYR A 37 -9.40 -6.65 -15.55
CA TYR A 37 -8.88 -5.32 -15.23
C TYR A 37 -9.48 -4.23 -16.13
N LEU A 38 -9.52 -4.47 -17.44
CA LEU A 38 -10.13 -3.54 -18.40
C LEU A 38 -11.64 -3.40 -18.18
N GLN A 39 -12.34 -4.51 -17.88
CA GLN A 39 -13.75 -4.49 -17.54
C GLN A 39 -14.01 -3.65 -16.28
N GLN A 40 -13.15 -3.74 -15.27
CA GLN A 40 -13.30 -2.91 -14.07
C GLN A 40 -13.10 -1.43 -14.35
N ILE A 41 -12.11 -1.05 -15.17
CA ILE A 41 -11.94 0.35 -15.58
C ILE A 41 -13.21 0.90 -16.22
N VAL A 42 -13.83 0.12 -17.12
CA VAL A 42 -15.07 0.51 -17.80
C VAL A 42 -16.25 0.58 -16.82
N LEU A 43 -16.35 -0.37 -15.88
CA LEU A 43 -17.44 -0.43 -14.93
C LEU A 43 -17.41 0.73 -13.93
N THR A 44 -16.23 1.07 -13.41
CA THR A 44 -16.07 2.07 -12.34
C THR A 44 -15.71 3.45 -12.84
N ASN A 45 -15.35 3.58 -14.13
CA ASN A 45 -14.73 4.79 -14.69
C ASN A 45 -13.51 5.27 -13.88
N SER A 46 -12.75 4.32 -13.32
CA SER A 46 -11.58 4.60 -12.49
C SER A 46 -10.50 3.51 -12.65
N ILE A 47 -9.30 3.76 -12.14
CA ILE A 47 -8.28 2.70 -12.02
C ILE A 47 -8.69 1.79 -10.84
N PRO A 48 -8.76 0.46 -11.03
CA PRO A 48 -9.28 -0.48 -10.03
C PRO A 48 -8.23 -0.87 -8.98
N PHE A 49 -7.47 0.13 -8.54
CA PHE A 49 -6.60 0.09 -7.38
C PHE A 49 -6.28 1.55 -7.00
N GLU A 50 -5.93 1.75 -5.74
CA GLU A 50 -5.64 3.08 -5.24
C GLU A 50 -4.28 3.60 -5.75
N LEU A 51 -4.24 4.84 -6.22
CA LEU A 51 -3.01 5.50 -6.64
C LEU A 51 -2.43 6.32 -5.48
N LYS A 52 -1.58 5.67 -4.68
CA LYS A 52 -0.84 6.30 -3.59
C LYS A 52 0.64 6.37 -3.93
N LEU A 53 1.27 7.49 -3.60
CA LEU A 53 2.71 7.50 -3.44
C LEU A 53 3.07 6.59 -2.25
N PRO A 54 4.20 5.87 -2.30
CA PRO A 54 4.68 5.20 -1.10
C PRO A 54 4.74 6.24 0.02
N GLU A 55 4.09 5.96 1.15
CA GLU A 55 4.28 6.80 2.32
C GLU A 55 5.77 6.78 2.64
N ASP A 56 6.40 7.95 2.60
CA ASP A 56 7.71 8.11 3.19
C ASP A 56 7.56 7.66 4.63
N LYS A 57 8.23 6.56 4.99
CA LYS A 57 8.31 6.10 6.38
C LYS A 57 8.66 7.32 7.22
N VAL A 58 7.69 7.84 7.98
CA VAL A 58 7.71 9.04 8.83
C VAL A 58 8.81 10.04 8.46
N SER A 59 8.43 11.18 7.88
CA SER A 59 9.36 12.25 7.50
C SER A 59 10.42 12.49 8.58
N LYS A 60 11.70 12.66 8.19
CA LYS A 60 12.77 12.97 9.16
C LYS A 60 12.42 14.15 10.07
N ASN A 61 11.64 15.10 9.57
CA ASN A 61 11.19 16.25 10.34
C ASN A 61 10.14 15.86 11.39
N GLU A 62 9.27 14.92 11.05
CA GLU A 62 8.25 14.39 11.95
C GLU A 62 8.90 13.52 13.04
N ILE A 63 9.89 12.69 12.69
CA ILE A 63 10.73 11.99 13.68
C ILE A 63 11.45 12.99 14.59
N HIS A 64 12.02 14.06 14.03
CA HIS A 64 12.73 15.07 14.82
C HIS A 64 11.80 15.78 15.81
N SER A 65 10.61 16.18 15.35
CA SER A 65 9.59 16.82 16.19
C SER A 65 9.12 15.91 17.34
N LEU A 66 8.87 14.63 17.04
CA LEU A 66 8.46 13.66 18.05
C LEU A 66 9.55 13.39 19.09
N ILE A 67 10.83 13.37 18.65
CA ILE A 67 11.96 13.20 19.57
C ILE A 67 12.14 14.45 20.45
N SER A 68 12.04 15.66 19.90
CA SER A 68 12.20 16.89 20.68
C SER A 68 11.10 17.03 21.74
N GLU A 69 9.85 16.77 21.38
CA GLU A 69 8.73 16.82 22.31
C GLU A 69 8.88 15.81 23.45
N ALA A 70 9.29 14.57 23.12
CA ALA A 70 9.54 13.54 24.12
C ALA A 70 10.72 13.87 25.06
N LEU A 71 11.75 14.56 24.56
CA LEU A 71 12.88 15.01 25.37
C LEU A 71 12.48 16.14 26.32
N GLU A 72 11.69 17.12 25.84
CA GLU A 72 11.18 18.21 26.67
C GLU A 72 10.25 17.69 27.79
N GLU A 73 9.34 16.76 27.48
CA GLU A 73 8.48 16.14 28.48
C GLU A 73 9.30 15.38 29.54
N TYR A 74 10.36 14.69 29.13
CA TYR A 74 11.24 13.98 30.05
C TYR A 74 12.02 14.93 30.96
N GLU A 75 12.57 16.03 30.44
CA GLU A 75 13.28 17.03 31.25
C GLU A 75 12.38 17.64 32.33
N PHE A 76 11.10 17.84 32.03
CA PHE A 76 10.13 18.42 32.96
C PHE A 76 9.56 17.41 33.97
N THR A 77 9.28 16.18 33.53
CA THR A 77 8.52 15.20 34.32
C THR A 77 9.36 14.05 34.90
N GLN A 78 10.58 13.85 34.40
CA GLN A 78 11.42 12.66 34.63
C GLN A 78 10.69 11.34 34.31
N LYS A 79 9.60 11.39 33.54
CA LYS A 79 8.77 10.23 33.23
C LYS A 79 9.25 9.60 31.94
N THR A 80 9.66 8.33 32.00
CA THR A 80 9.90 7.53 30.81
C THR A 80 8.63 6.75 30.46
N THR A 81 8.31 6.65 29.18
CA THR A 81 7.26 5.74 28.70
C THR A 81 7.91 4.50 28.13
N SER A 82 7.39 3.32 28.48
CA SER A 82 7.91 2.06 27.96
C SER A 82 7.55 1.86 26.48
N LEU A 83 8.38 1.11 25.74
CA LEU A 83 8.13 0.81 24.32
C LEU A 83 6.76 0.15 24.08
N GLU A 84 6.30 -0.66 25.03
CA GLU A 84 5.00 -1.34 24.95
C GLU A 84 3.83 -0.38 25.14
N GLU A 85 3.97 0.64 26.02
CA GLU A 85 2.97 1.69 26.18
C GLU A 85 2.90 2.62 24.97
N VAL A 86 4.04 2.93 24.33
CA VAL A 86 4.07 3.71 23.09
C VAL A 86 3.35 2.97 21.97
N LYS A 87 3.66 1.69 21.74
CA LYS A 87 2.97 0.87 20.72
C LYS A 87 1.46 0.81 20.96
N ARG A 88 1.04 0.61 22.20
CA ARG A 88 -0.38 0.59 22.57
C ARG A 88 -1.10 1.90 22.26
N LYS A 89 -0.43 3.06 22.36
CA LYS A 89 -1.03 4.35 21.99
C LYS A 89 -1.17 4.51 20.46
N TYR A 90 -0.17 4.07 19.71
CA TYR A 90 -0.19 4.16 18.24
C TYR A 90 -1.17 3.18 17.60
N ASP A 91 -1.21 1.92 18.04
CA ASP A 91 -2.13 0.91 17.49
C ASP A 91 -3.61 1.24 17.78
N ASN A 92 -3.88 1.97 18.87
CA ASN A 92 -5.23 2.41 19.21
C ASN A 92 -5.62 3.78 18.60
N GLY A 93 -4.67 4.49 17.98
CA GLY A 93 -4.88 5.83 17.42
C GLY A 93 -5.25 5.86 15.93
N THR A 94 -5.28 4.71 15.25
CA THR A 94 -5.63 4.63 13.81
C THR A 94 -7.14 4.56 13.55
N ASN A 95 -7.98 4.84 14.55
CA ASN A 95 -9.43 4.67 14.47
C ASN A 95 -10.24 5.91 14.86
N ASP A 96 -9.71 7.11 14.65
CA ASP A 96 -10.50 8.35 14.65
C ASP A 96 -10.21 9.15 13.38
N VAL A 97 -11.12 9.01 12.40
CA VAL A 97 -11.37 9.97 11.31
C VAL A 97 -12.69 10.66 11.61
#